data_AF-A0A5U8XQ15-F1
#
_entry.id   AF-A0A5U8XQ15-F1
#
_cell.length_a   1.000
_cell.length_b   1.000
_cell.length_c   1.000
_cell.angle_alpha   90.00
_cell.angle_beta   90.00
_cell.angle_gamma   90.00
#
_symmetry.space_group_name_H-M   'P 1'
#
loop_
_entity.id
_entity.type
_entity.pdbx_description
1 polymer ?
#
loop_
_entity_poly.entity_id
_entity_poly.type
_entity_poly.pdbx_seq_one_letter_code
_entity_poly.pdbx_strand_id
1 'polypeptide(L)'
;MQVVMSYELSKLNVEFRNRLMKHLITRYFEENKIPDVWAEESEVIIEELDIPAQLVISRLFGGWLDAVVNHVNQGTPLSEEELVEYPHQMDDLYDSYSFESEKEYHRDFSGYMDQTAWDFMGKAAEYLTEDEMLATIHGLLSGIGAEIYGTFKALSLGTVVGLWHSMENYEQLIWQGKPVLFAIEADDYEVLYTGPKSEEFAGSEESKATTGPGEYFYLWNGKLITYGNRIVKIPTGDTIQVCELKDDVVSKIERASE
;
A
#
# COMPACT_ATOMS: atom_id res chain seq x y z
N MET A 1 -11.81 -2.15 20.74
CA MET A 1 -11.05 -2.47 19.52
C MET A 1 -10.77 -3.96 19.38
N GLN A 2 -11.27 -4.54 18.29
CA GLN A 2 -11.08 -5.93 17.92
C GLN A 2 -10.10 -6.04 16.76
N VAL A 3 -9.21 -7.02 16.81
CA VAL A 3 -8.30 -7.34 15.69
C VAL A 3 -9.04 -8.22 14.69
N VAL A 4 -8.93 -7.88 13.41
CA VAL A 4 -9.47 -8.64 12.29
C VAL A 4 -8.34 -9.44 11.65
N MET A 5 -8.52 -10.76 11.61
CA MET A 5 -7.59 -11.68 10.97
C MET A 5 -8.18 -12.16 9.64
N SER A 6 -7.37 -12.18 8.59
CA SER A 6 -7.72 -12.77 7.30
C SER A 6 -6.69 -13.85 6.96
N TYR A 7 -7.19 -15.05 6.67
CA TYR A 7 -6.36 -16.15 6.22
C TYR A 7 -5.80 -15.89 4.82
N GLU A 8 -6.60 -15.35 3.91
CA GLU A 8 -6.14 -15.01 2.56
C GLU A 8 -5.05 -13.93 2.59
N LEU A 9 -5.21 -12.89 3.42
CA LEU A 9 -4.20 -11.87 3.61
C LEU A 9 -2.90 -12.44 4.20
N SER A 10 -2.99 -13.42 5.10
CA SER A 10 -1.81 -14.10 5.67
C SER A 10 -0.97 -14.89 4.66
N LYS A 11 -1.52 -15.17 3.46
CA LYS A 11 -0.78 -15.81 2.37
C LYS A 11 0.15 -14.83 1.65
N LEU A 12 -0.07 -13.52 1.80
CA LEU A 12 0.84 -12.48 1.34
C LEU A 12 2.02 -12.36 2.33
N ASN A 13 2.78 -13.43 2.51
CA ASN A 13 3.88 -13.48 3.47
C ASN A 13 5.23 -13.18 2.81
N VAL A 14 6.32 -13.23 3.60
CA VAL A 14 7.70 -13.06 3.11
C VAL A 14 8.02 -13.98 1.93
N GLU A 15 7.54 -15.23 1.92
CA GLU A 15 7.81 -16.15 0.82
C GLU A 15 7.13 -15.69 -0.47
N PHE A 16 5.86 -15.25 -0.39
CA PHE A 16 5.16 -14.68 -1.54
C PHE A 16 5.92 -13.47 -2.11
N ARG A 17 6.30 -12.52 -1.25
CA ARG A 17 7.09 -11.34 -1.64
C ARG A 17 8.39 -11.73 -2.34
N ASN A 18 9.16 -12.64 -1.75
CA ASN A 18 10.46 -13.05 -2.30
C ASN A 18 10.31 -13.76 -3.66
N ARG A 19 9.23 -14.55 -3.85
CA ARG A 19 8.94 -15.17 -5.15
C ARG A 19 8.60 -14.12 -6.20
N LEU A 20 7.83 -13.09 -5.85
CA LEU A 20 7.51 -12.01 -6.76
C LEU A 20 8.74 -11.18 -7.14
N MET A 21 9.57 -10.78 -6.16
CA MET A 21 10.84 -10.07 -6.44
C MET A 21 11.71 -10.87 -7.40
N LYS A 22 11.92 -12.16 -7.11
CA LYS A 22 12.70 -13.04 -7.97
C LYS A 22 12.11 -13.13 -9.38
N HIS A 23 10.79 -13.20 -9.52
CA HIS A 23 10.12 -13.23 -10.81
C HIS A 23 10.40 -11.96 -11.63
N LEU A 24 10.25 -10.78 -11.03
CA LEU A 24 10.50 -9.49 -11.68
C LEU A 24 11.96 -9.35 -12.13
N ILE A 25 12.91 -9.65 -11.24
CA ILE A 25 14.36 -9.58 -11.53
C ILE A 25 14.75 -10.58 -12.63
N THR A 26 14.24 -11.80 -12.56
CA THR A 26 14.52 -12.83 -13.58
C THR A 26 14.03 -12.37 -14.95
N ARG A 27 12.77 -11.91 -15.04
CA ARG A 27 12.19 -11.42 -16.29
C ARG A 27 12.97 -10.23 -16.85
N TYR A 28 13.37 -9.29 -16.01
CA TYR A 28 14.17 -8.14 -16.44
C TYR A 28 15.45 -8.55 -17.16
N PHE A 29 16.20 -9.53 -16.63
CA PHE A 29 17.44 -9.99 -17.27
C PHE A 29 17.22 -10.95 -18.44
N GLU A 30 16.08 -11.63 -18.53
CA GLU A 30 15.69 -12.34 -19.75
C GLU A 30 15.50 -11.37 -20.93
N GLU A 31 14.95 -10.19 -20.67
CA GLU A 31 14.66 -9.17 -21.70
C GLU A 31 15.86 -8.24 -22.00
N ASN A 32 16.68 -7.90 -21.01
CA ASN A 32 17.73 -6.88 -21.16
C ASN A 32 19.16 -7.42 -21.18
N LYS A 33 19.40 -8.60 -20.58
CA LYS A 33 20.71 -9.26 -20.38
C LYS A 33 21.75 -8.40 -19.65
N ILE A 34 22.55 -9.05 -18.81
CA ILE A 34 23.73 -8.39 -18.24
C ILE A 34 24.79 -8.26 -19.33
N PRO A 35 25.34 -7.06 -19.59
CA PRO A 35 26.41 -6.87 -20.56
C PRO A 35 27.65 -7.70 -20.21
N ASP A 36 28.32 -8.27 -21.22
CA ASP A 36 29.52 -9.11 -21.03
C ASP A 36 30.63 -8.41 -20.23
N VAL A 37 30.70 -7.08 -20.30
CA VAL A 37 31.66 -6.24 -19.56
C VAL A 37 31.48 -6.32 -18.03
N TRP A 38 30.30 -6.76 -17.58
CA TRP A 38 29.89 -6.94 -16.19
C TRP A 38 29.59 -8.39 -15.83
N ALA A 39 30.02 -9.36 -16.65
CA ALA A 39 29.71 -10.76 -16.43
C ALA A 39 30.23 -11.28 -15.08
N GLU A 40 31.38 -10.78 -14.61
CA GLU A 40 32.00 -11.16 -13.32
C GLU A 40 31.21 -10.60 -12.12
N GLU A 41 30.41 -9.55 -12.33
CA GLU A 41 29.60 -8.86 -11.34
C GLU A 41 28.13 -9.32 -11.34
N SER A 42 27.77 -10.31 -12.16
CA SER A 42 26.37 -10.72 -12.38
C SER A 42 25.61 -11.04 -11.10
N GLU A 43 26.25 -11.73 -10.14
CA GLU A 43 25.62 -12.05 -8.85
C GLU A 43 25.34 -10.79 -8.03
N VAL A 44 26.29 -9.86 -7.98
CA VAL A 44 26.13 -8.58 -7.28
C VAL A 44 25.01 -7.77 -7.92
N ILE A 45 24.99 -7.66 -9.25
CA ILE A 45 23.94 -6.94 -9.97
C ILE A 45 22.55 -7.48 -9.63
N ILE A 46 22.39 -8.81 -9.60
CA ILE A 46 21.10 -9.46 -9.29
C ILE A 46 20.70 -9.18 -7.84
N GLU A 47 21.63 -9.32 -6.89
CA GLU A 47 21.37 -9.08 -5.46
C GLU A 47 20.99 -7.62 -5.21
N GLU A 48 21.65 -6.67 -5.87
CA GLU A 48 21.37 -5.24 -5.71
C GLU A 48 19.99 -4.82 -6.24
N LEU A 49 19.40 -5.57 -7.18
CA LEU A 49 18.04 -5.31 -7.64
C LEU A 49 16.95 -5.76 -6.65
N ASP A 50 17.29 -6.45 -5.56
CA ASP A 50 16.33 -6.79 -4.51
C ASP A 50 15.75 -5.53 -3.84
N ILE A 51 16.55 -4.49 -3.63
CA ILE A 51 16.11 -3.24 -3.00
C ILE A 51 15.10 -2.50 -3.90
N PRO A 52 15.42 -2.20 -5.19
CA PRO A 52 14.46 -1.69 -6.14
C PRO A 52 13.17 -2.51 -6.24
N ALA A 53 13.28 -3.84 -6.26
CA ALA A 53 12.12 -4.72 -6.36
C ALA A 53 11.22 -4.58 -5.14
N GLN A 54 11.82 -4.52 -3.94
CA GLN A 54 11.11 -4.30 -2.70
C GLN A 54 10.40 -2.94 -2.70
N LEU A 55 11.06 -1.86 -3.13
CA LEU A 55 10.46 -0.52 -3.16
C LEU A 55 9.22 -0.46 -4.06
N VAL A 56 9.33 -0.99 -5.29
CA VAL A 56 8.22 -1.01 -6.26
C VAL A 56 7.06 -1.87 -5.73
N ILE A 57 7.35 -3.07 -5.22
CA ILE A 57 6.32 -3.97 -4.69
C ILE A 57 5.67 -3.34 -3.45
N SER A 58 6.43 -2.82 -2.49
CA SER A 58 5.89 -2.18 -1.28
C SER A 58 4.91 -1.07 -1.63
N ARG A 59 5.30 -0.18 -2.55
CA ARG A 59 4.47 0.95 -2.92
C ARG A 59 3.17 0.54 -3.60
N LEU A 60 3.24 -0.35 -4.58
CA LEU A 60 2.08 -0.79 -5.35
C LEU A 60 1.15 -1.67 -4.50
N PHE A 61 1.70 -2.65 -3.79
CA PHE A 61 0.90 -3.53 -2.93
C PHE A 61 0.25 -2.76 -1.78
N GLY A 62 0.96 -1.84 -1.13
CA GLY A 62 0.39 -1.01 -0.07
C GLY A 62 -0.86 -0.25 -0.55
N GLY A 63 -0.77 0.37 -1.74
CA GLY A 63 -1.91 1.04 -2.37
C GLY A 63 -3.07 0.10 -2.70
N TRP A 64 -2.80 -1.04 -3.30
CA TRP A 64 -3.83 -2.03 -3.62
C TRP A 64 -4.50 -2.62 -2.38
N LEU A 65 -3.77 -2.78 -1.28
CA LEU A 65 -4.34 -3.29 -0.03
C LEU A 65 -5.21 -2.23 0.66
N ASP A 66 -4.81 -0.95 0.63
CA ASP A 66 -5.65 0.17 1.06
C ASP A 66 -6.95 0.24 0.22
N ALA A 67 -6.86 0.04 -1.09
CA ALA A 67 -8.02 -0.07 -1.97
C ALA A 67 -9.00 -1.15 -1.48
N VAL A 68 -8.51 -2.36 -1.24
CA VAL A 68 -9.32 -3.49 -0.76
C VAL A 68 -10.05 -3.13 0.53
N VAL A 69 -9.35 -2.55 1.53
CA VAL A 69 -9.96 -2.20 2.82
C VAL A 69 -11.05 -1.14 2.65
N ASN A 70 -10.81 -0.15 1.80
CA ASN A 70 -11.81 0.86 1.50
C ASN A 70 -13.04 0.28 0.79
N HIS A 71 -12.87 -0.61 -0.19
CA HIS A 71 -14.00 -1.31 -0.83
C HIS A 71 -14.79 -2.15 0.17
N VAL A 72 -14.10 -2.83 1.09
CA VAL A 72 -14.74 -3.56 2.19
C VAL A 72 -15.58 -2.62 3.05
N ASN A 73 -15.02 -1.49 3.48
CA ASN A 73 -15.72 -0.49 4.29
C ASN A 73 -16.93 0.08 3.54
N GLN A 74 -16.78 0.35 2.25
CA GLN A 74 -17.85 0.84 1.38
C GLN A 74 -18.87 -0.24 1.02
N GLY A 75 -18.55 -1.51 1.18
CA GLY A 75 -19.36 -2.63 0.72
C GLY A 75 -19.56 -2.65 -0.79
N THR A 76 -18.53 -2.27 -1.53
CA THR A 76 -18.47 -2.29 -3.00
C THR A 76 -17.43 -3.32 -3.45
N PRO A 77 -17.54 -3.86 -4.67
CA PRO A 77 -16.49 -4.70 -5.24
C PRO A 77 -15.28 -3.86 -5.66
N LEU A 78 -14.09 -4.46 -5.58
CA LEU A 78 -12.85 -3.94 -6.18
C LEU A 78 -12.88 -4.16 -7.70
N SER A 79 -12.51 -3.14 -8.48
CA SER A 79 -12.35 -3.26 -9.94
C SER A 79 -10.87 -3.35 -10.36
N GLU A 80 -10.61 -3.84 -11.58
CA GLU A 80 -9.24 -3.92 -12.13
C GLU A 80 -8.69 -2.53 -12.44
N GLU A 81 -9.54 -1.62 -12.93
CA GLU A 81 -9.15 -0.26 -13.30
C GLU A 81 -8.58 0.53 -12.11
N GLU A 82 -9.10 0.30 -10.92
CA GLU A 82 -8.65 0.94 -9.67
C GLU A 82 -7.23 0.51 -9.26
N LEU A 83 -6.77 -0.66 -9.70
CA LEU A 83 -5.40 -1.12 -9.44
C LEU A 83 -4.36 -0.39 -10.31
N VAL A 84 -4.79 0.11 -11.48
CA VAL A 84 -3.93 0.80 -12.45
C VAL A 84 -3.67 2.27 -12.06
N GLU A 85 -4.44 2.88 -11.16
CA GLU A 85 -4.25 4.29 -10.77
C GLU A 85 -3.11 4.53 -9.74
N TYR A 86 -2.56 3.48 -9.12
CA TYR A 86 -1.48 3.56 -8.13
C TYR A 86 -0.01 3.71 -8.61
N PRO A 87 0.39 3.50 -9.88
CA PRO A 87 1.82 3.45 -10.26
C PRO A 87 2.49 4.82 -10.44
N HIS A 88 1.85 5.92 -10.09
CA HIS A 88 2.32 7.25 -10.51
C HIS A 88 3.08 7.99 -9.41
N GLN A 89 4.37 7.63 -9.26
CA GLN A 89 5.53 8.52 -8.98
C GLN A 89 6.77 7.64 -8.73
N MET A 90 7.42 7.16 -9.81
CA MET A 90 8.65 6.36 -9.70
C MET A 90 9.85 7.19 -9.23
N ASP A 91 9.84 8.50 -9.53
CA ASP A 91 10.87 9.45 -9.10
C ASP A 91 11.04 9.44 -7.56
N ASP A 92 9.93 9.46 -6.81
CA ASP A 92 9.95 9.43 -5.34
C ASP A 92 10.52 8.10 -4.79
N LEU A 93 10.31 6.98 -5.50
CA LEU A 93 10.86 5.68 -5.12
C LEU A 93 12.35 5.61 -5.40
N TYR A 94 12.79 6.16 -6.52
CA TYR A 94 14.19 6.19 -6.88
C TYR A 94 15.00 7.10 -5.95
N ASP A 95 14.45 8.24 -5.52
CA ASP A 95 15.09 9.12 -4.53
C ASP A 95 15.38 8.41 -3.19
N SER A 96 14.71 7.26 -2.94
CA SER A 96 14.94 6.41 -1.76
C SER A 96 15.99 5.31 -1.99
N TYR A 97 16.49 5.15 -3.22
CA TYR A 97 17.54 4.19 -3.57
C TYR A 97 18.90 4.88 -3.61
N SER A 98 19.92 4.19 -3.07
CA SER A 98 21.32 4.63 -3.16
C SER A 98 22.22 3.41 -3.23
N PHE A 99 23.10 3.36 -4.21
CA PHE A 99 24.14 2.33 -4.31
C PHE A 99 25.54 2.91 -4.13
N GLU A 100 26.29 2.37 -3.17
CA GLU A 100 27.69 2.69 -2.94
C GLU A 100 28.54 1.42 -3.03
N SER A 101 29.55 1.41 -3.90
CA SER A 101 30.50 0.30 -4.01
C SER A 101 31.83 0.69 -3.38
N GLU A 102 32.26 -0.04 -2.35
CA GLU A 102 33.61 0.10 -1.76
C GLU A 102 34.73 -0.44 -2.67
N LYS A 103 34.37 -1.21 -3.70
CA LYS A 103 35.34 -1.78 -4.63
C LYS A 103 35.83 -0.69 -5.57
N GLU A 104 37.13 -0.43 -5.52
CA GLU A 104 37.87 0.47 -6.41
C GLU A 104 37.97 -0.15 -7.82
N TYR A 105 36.84 -0.35 -8.49
CA TYR A 105 36.82 -0.76 -9.88
C TYR A 105 37.35 0.39 -10.73
N HIS A 106 38.22 0.09 -11.69
CA HIS A 106 38.68 1.07 -12.70
C HIS A 106 37.57 1.55 -13.67
N ARG A 107 36.29 1.23 -13.39
CA ARG A 107 35.11 1.48 -14.21
C ARG A 107 33.98 2.03 -13.32
N ASP A 108 33.11 2.86 -13.90
CA ASP A 108 31.95 3.46 -13.21
C ASP A 108 30.82 2.43 -12.98
N PHE A 109 31.09 1.45 -12.10
CA PHE A 109 30.13 0.40 -11.76
C PHE A 109 28.93 0.96 -10.99
N SER A 110 29.16 1.95 -10.12
CA SER A 110 28.07 2.64 -9.43
C SER A 110 27.12 3.33 -10.40
N GLY A 111 27.62 4.09 -11.38
CA GLY A 111 26.77 4.71 -12.39
C GLY A 111 26.01 3.70 -13.25
N TYR A 112 26.60 2.53 -13.53
CA TYR A 112 25.88 1.44 -14.21
C TYR A 112 24.76 0.85 -13.34
N MET A 113 25.01 0.64 -12.05
CA MET A 113 24.01 0.12 -11.12
C MET A 113 22.86 1.09 -10.92
N ASP A 114 23.14 2.39 -10.76
CA ASP A 114 22.11 3.43 -10.65
C ASP A 114 21.18 3.44 -11.86
N GLN A 115 21.75 3.43 -13.07
CA GLN A 115 20.96 3.35 -14.30
C GLN A 115 20.17 2.05 -14.40
N THR A 116 20.78 0.92 -14.03
CA THR A 116 20.13 -0.40 -14.08
C THR A 116 18.97 -0.47 -13.09
N ALA A 117 19.11 0.10 -11.89
CA ALA A 117 18.07 0.16 -10.88
C ALA A 117 16.90 1.04 -11.36
N TRP A 118 17.18 2.20 -11.94
CA TRP A 118 16.17 3.08 -12.54
C TRP A 118 15.38 2.35 -13.64
N ASP A 119 16.07 1.75 -14.60
CA ASP A 119 15.45 1.04 -15.72
C ASP A 119 14.64 -0.17 -15.23
N PHE A 120 15.17 -0.90 -14.24
CA PHE A 120 14.47 -2.00 -13.61
C PHE A 120 13.18 -1.56 -12.90
N MET A 121 13.19 -0.46 -12.12
CA MET A 121 12.00 0.03 -11.42
C MET A 121 10.87 0.35 -12.41
N GLY A 122 11.21 1.04 -13.51
CA GLY A 122 10.25 1.34 -14.58
C GLY A 122 9.66 0.06 -15.19
N LYS A 123 10.52 -0.90 -15.54
CA LYS A 123 10.10 -2.19 -16.10
C LYS A 123 9.27 -3.04 -15.13
N ALA A 124 9.67 -3.09 -13.87
CA ALA A 124 8.94 -3.84 -12.84
C ALA A 124 7.52 -3.29 -12.64
N ALA A 125 7.37 -1.97 -12.65
CA ALA A 125 6.05 -1.32 -12.61
C ALA A 125 5.20 -1.64 -13.85
N GLU A 126 5.81 -1.62 -15.05
CA GLU A 126 5.14 -2.06 -16.29
C GLU A 126 4.66 -3.51 -16.16
N TYR A 127 5.52 -4.46 -15.75
CA TYR A 127 5.15 -5.87 -15.62
C TYR A 127 4.00 -6.10 -14.64
N LEU A 128 3.98 -5.36 -13.53
CA LEU A 128 2.91 -5.43 -12.53
C LEU A 128 1.58 -4.83 -13.01
N THR A 129 1.61 -4.05 -14.09
CA THR A 129 0.44 -3.37 -14.68
C THR A 129 0.05 -3.93 -16.05
N GLU A 130 0.65 -5.05 -16.48
CA GLU A 130 0.20 -5.80 -17.66
C GLU A 130 -1.12 -6.53 -17.37
N ASP A 131 -2.02 -6.60 -18.36
CA ASP A 131 -3.38 -7.16 -18.23
C ASP A 131 -3.43 -8.53 -17.53
N GLU A 132 -2.55 -9.47 -17.90
CA GLU A 132 -2.54 -10.81 -17.30
C GLU A 132 -2.12 -10.79 -15.82
N MET A 133 -1.15 -9.94 -15.49
CA MET A 133 -0.68 -9.76 -14.12
C MET A 133 -1.75 -9.04 -13.28
N LEU A 134 -2.36 -7.99 -13.82
CA LEU A 134 -3.47 -7.26 -13.19
C LEU A 134 -4.66 -8.17 -12.92
N ALA A 135 -5.09 -8.99 -13.88
CA ALA A 135 -6.18 -9.94 -13.68
C ALA A 135 -5.86 -10.95 -12.57
N THR A 136 -4.61 -11.41 -12.49
CA THR A 136 -4.15 -12.32 -11.44
C THR A 136 -4.17 -11.64 -10.06
N ILE A 137 -3.63 -10.43 -9.98
CA ILE A 137 -3.59 -9.62 -8.75
C ILE A 137 -5.02 -9.28 -8.30
N HIS A 138 -5.87 -8.84 -9.22
CA HIS A 138 -7.27 -8.55 -8.96
C HIS A 138 -8.03 -9.76 -8.42
N GLY A 139 -7.84 -10.93 -9.03
CA GLY A 139 -8.46 -12.17 -8.54
C GLY A 139 -8.04 -12.50 -7.10
N LEU A 140 -6.76 -12.34 -6.79
CA LEU A 140 -6.22 -12.56 -5.43
C LEU A 140 -6.81 -11.54 -4.43
N LEU A 141 -6.73 -10.25 -4.75
CA LEU A 141 -7.20 -9.15 -3.90
C LEU A 141 -8.72 -9.17 -3.71
N SER A 142 -9.48 -9.53 -4.74
CA SER A 142 -10.93 -9.71 -4.65
C SER A 142 -11.30 -10.85 -3.70
N GLY A 143 -10.53 -11.95 -3.71
CA GLY A 143 -10.68 -13.05 -2.75
C GLY A 143 -10.44 -12.60 -1.31
N ILE A 144 -9.36 -11.85 -1.08
CA ILE A 144 -9.05 -11.23 0.21
C ILE A 144 -10.18 -10.29 0.66
N GLY A 145 -10.61 -9.39 -0.21
CA GLY A 145 -11.70 -8.45 0.06
C GLY A 145 -13.00 -9.15 0.43
N ALA A 146 -13.35 -10.25 -0.25
CA ALA A 146 -14.56 -11.02 0.06
C ALA A 146 -14.51 -11.67 1.46
N GLU A 147 -13.37 -12.25 1.86
CA GLU A 147 -13.17 -12.81 3.20
C GLU A 147 -13.29 -11.73 4.29
N ILE A 148 -12.57 -10.61 4.10
CA ILE A 148 -12.57 -9.50 5.05
C ILE A 148 -13.98 -8.90 5.13
N TYR A 149 -14.68 -8.73 4.00
CA TYR A 149 -16.06 -8.23 3.99
C TYR A 149 -17.03 -9.12 4.77
N GLY A 150 -16.93 -10.44 4.63
CA GLY A 150 -17.74 -11.38 5.41
C GLY A 150 -17.51 -11.21 6.92
N THR A 151 -16.25 -11.05 7.31
CA THR A 151 -15.86 -10.79 8.71
C THR A 151 -16.38 -9.43 9.20
N PHE A 152 -16.15 -8.37 8.42
CA PHE A 152 -16.66 -7.04 8.71
C PHE A 152 -18.19 -7.03 8.87
N LYS A 153 -18.93 -7.73 8.01
CA LYS A 153 -20.39 -7.82 8.13
C LYS A 153 -20.83 -8.48 9.42
N ALA A 154 -20.16 -9.55 9.85
CA ALA A 154 -20.46 -10.18 11.13
C ALA A 154 -20.21 -9.24 12.32
N LEU A 155 -19.13 -8.45 12.26
CA LEU A 155 -18.77 -7.46 13.29
C LEU A 155 -19.69 -6.23 13.29
N SER A 156 -20.12 -5.77 12.11
CA SER A 156 -20.97 -4.59 11.94
C SER A 156 -22.37 -4.76 12.53
N LEU A 157 -22.82 -5.99 12.74
CA LEU A 157 -24.03 -6.28 13.54
C LEU A 157 -23.89 -5.85 15.01
N GLY A 158 -22.66 -5.55 15.46
CA GLY A 158 -22.28 -5.20 16.82
C GLY A 158 -22.19 -3.71 17.12
N THR A 159 -21.52 -2.90 16.29
CA THR A 159 -21.27 -1.42 16.47
C THR A 159 -20.23 -0.83 15.50
N VAL A 160 -19.51 -1.67 14.75
CA VAL A 160 -18.32 -1.27 13.95
C VAL A 160 -18.68 -0.36 12.77
N VAL A 161 -18.00 0.78 12.65
CA VAL A 161 -18.17 1.77 11.56
C VAL A 161 -17.25 1.54 10.36
N GLY A 162 -16.17 0.77 10.56
CA GLY A 162 -15.25 0.38 9.50
C GLY A 162 -14.03 -0.37 10.03
N LEU A 163 -13.16 -0.74 9.10
CA LEU A 163 -11.86 -1.34 9.35
C LEU A 163 -10.76 -0.31 9.10
N TRP A 164 -9.73 -0.37 9.94
CA TRP A 164 -8.56 0.48 9.90
C TRP A 164 -7.29 -0.35 9.77
N HIS A 165 -6.27 0.19 9.11
CA HIS A 165 -4.90 -0.30 9.15
C HIS A 165 -3.95 0.88 9.38
N SER A 166 -2.77 0.61 9.96
CA SER A 166 -1.69 1.60 10.00
C SER A 166 -1.26 1.94 8.57
N MET A 167 -1.00 3.21 8.25
CA MET A 167 -0.61 3.63 6.91
C MET A 167 0.89 3.49 6.65
N GLU A 168 1.74 3.63 7.68
CA GLU A 168 3.18 3.80 7.46
C GLU A 168 3.94 2.50 7.16
N ASN A 169 3.38 1.32 7.46
CA ASN A 169 4.04 0.03 7.24
C ASN A 169 3.06 -1.13 7.00
N TYR A 170 1.85 -0.85 6.51
CA TYR A 170 0.77 -1.83 6.39
C TYR A 170 1.21 -3.12 5.69
N GLU A 171 1.85 -2.97 4.53
CA GLU A 171 2.29 -4.05 3.67
C GLU A 171 3.43 -4.85 4.31
N GLN A 172 4.35 -4.17 5.02
CA GLN A 172 5.44 -4.85 5.71
C GLN A 172 4.93 -5.73 6.86
N LEU A 173 3.96 -5.21 7.63
CA LEU A 173 3.33 -5.95 8.71
C LEU A 173 2.56 -7.17 8.17
N ILE A 174 1.89 -7.04 7.03
CA ILE A 174 1.25 -8.18 6.34
C ILE A 174 2.29 -9.24 5.98
N TRP A 175 3.42 -8.85 5.39
CA TRP A 175 4.47 -9.79 5.01
C TRP A 175 5.04 -10.55 6.21
N GLN A 176 5.13 -9.88 7.36
CA GLN A 176 5.55 -10.47 8.63
C GLN A 176 4.47 -11.35 9.28
N GLY A 177 3.27 -11.44 8.68
CA GLY A 177 2.15 -12.22 9.20
C GLY A 177 1.53 -11.61 10.47
N LYS A 178 1.73 -10.31 10.69
CA LYS A 178 1.23 -9.59 11.85
C LYS A 178 -0.25 -9.23 11.70
N PRO A 179 -0.97 -9.02 12.82
CA PRO A 179 -2.31 -8.47 12.77
C PRO A 179 -2.25 -7.01 12.29
N VAL A 180 -3.05 -6.68 11.28
CA VAL A 180 -2.94 -5.39 10.57
C VAL A 180 -4.27 -4.69 10.35
N LEU A 181 -5.39 -5.36 10.62
CA LEU A 181 -6.72 -4.82 10.45
C LEU A 181 -7.41 -4.70 11.81
N PHE A 182 -8.00 -3.54 12.06
CA PHE A 182 -8.60 -3.18 13.34
C PHE A 182 -10.02 -2.70 13.10
N ALA A 183 -10.98 -3.31 13.80
CA ALA A 183 -12.35 -2.84 13.77
C ALA A 183 -12.50 -1.57 14.61
N ILE A 184 -13.01 -0.50 13.99
CA ILE A 184 -13.24 0.80 14.61
C ILE A 184 -14.71 0.93 14.99
N GLU A 185 -14.96 1.30 16.24
CA GLU A 185 -16.28 1.58 16.80
C GLU A 185 -16.46 3.07 17.08
N ALA A 186 -17.70 3.52 17.31
CA ALA A 186 -18.02 4.94 17.54
C ALA A 186 -17.25 5.58 18.72
N ASP A 187 -16.86 4.77 19.72
CA ASP A 187 -16.12 5.22 20.89
C ASP A 187 -14.60 5.29 20.67
N ASP A 188 -14.09 4.79 19.54
CA ASP A 188 -12.64 4.74 19.25
C ASP A 188 -12.08 6.04 18.64
N TYR A 189 -12.94 6.98 18.26
CA TYR A 189 -12.55 8.23 17.60
C TYR A 189 -13.31 9.45 18.13
N GLU A 190 -12.87 10.63 17.72
CA GLU A 190 -13.58 11.88 17.89
C GLU A 190 -13.87 12.55 16.55
N VAL A 191 -14.99 13.27 16.47
CA VAL A 191 -15.37 14.03 15.27
C VAL A 191 -14.85 15.45 15.41
N LEU A 192 -13.91 15.83 14.55
CA LEU A 192 -13.30 17.16 14.55
C LEU A 192 -14.06 18.15 13.68
N TYR A 193 -14.65 17.66 12.58
CA TYR A 193 -15.38 18.47 11.64
C TYR A 193 -16.59 17.71 11.09
N THR A 194 -17.69 18.41 10.85
CA THR A 194 -18.84 17.89 10.10
C THR A 194 -19.33 18.99 9.16
N GLY A 195 -19.35 18.70 7.88
CA GLY A 195 -19.72 19.68 6.86
C GLY A 195 -19.49 19.17 5.45
N PRO A 196 -19.73 20.01 4.43
CA PRO A 196 -19.58 19.62 3.04
C PRO A 196 -18.12 19.36 2.69
N LYS A 197 -17.85 18.28 1.94
CA LYS A 197 -16.55 18.00 1.34
C LYS A 197 -16.14 19.18 0.46
N SER A 198 -14.98 19.75 0.75
CA SER A 198 -14.48 20.91 0.01
C SER A 198 -13.96 20.51 -1.38
N GLU A 199 -14.09 21.42 -2.35
CA GLU A 199 -13.56 21.23 -3.71
C GLU A 199 -12.02 21.21 -3.70
N GLU A 200 -11.42 22.19 -3.03
CA GLU A 200 -9.98 22.25 -2.78
C GLU A 200 -9.69 21.94 -1.32
N PHE A 201 -8.89 20.89 -1.08
CA PHE A 201 -8.54 20.49 0.29
C PHE A 201 -7.69 21.55 0.99
N ALA A 202 -6.63 22.06 0.36
CA ALA A 202 -5.70 22.98 1.00
C ALA A 202 -6.40 24.27 1.50
N GLY A 203 -6.29 24.55 2.80
CA GLY A 203 -6.86 25.76 3.42
C GLY A 203 -8.36 25.68 3.77
N SER A 204 -9.04 24.59 3.41
CA SER A 204 -10.43 24.30 3.78
C SER A 204 -10.60 24.05 5.31
N GLU A 205 -11.84 24.04 5.78
CA GLU A 205 -12.14 23.68 7.18
C GLU A 205 -11.81 22.23 7.51
N GLU A 206 -12.07 21.30 6.58
CA GLU A 206 -11.67 19.89 6.71
C GLU A 206 -10.14 19.73 6.77
N SER A 207 -9.37 20.51 5.98
CA SER A 207 -7.90 20.46 6.06
C SER A 207 -7.38 21.03 7.37
N LYS A 208 -8.01 22.10 7.90
CA LYS A 208 -7.66 22.63 9.21
C LYS A 208 -7.88 21.61 10.33
N ALA A 209 -8.92 20.79 10.21
CA ALA A 209 -9.22 19.73 11.17
C ALA A 209 -8.15 18.62 11.19
N THR A 210 -7.43 18.40 10.09
CA THR A 210 -6.38 17.36 9.98
C THR A 210 -4.96 17.96 10.08
N THR A 211 -4.78 19.12 10.69
CA THR A 211 -3.44 19.76 10.81
C THR A 211 -2.59 19.21 11.96
N GLY A 212 -3.18 18.43 12.85
CA GLY A 212 -2.47 17.80 13.96
C GLY A 212 -1.72 16.53 13.55
N PRO A 213 -1.05 15.88 14.52
CA PRO A 213 -0.27 14.66 14.30
C PRO A 213 -1.09 13.36 14.39
N GLY A 214 -2.43 13.42 14.38
CA GLY A 214 -3.27 12.24 14.60
C GLY A 214 -3.54 11.40 13.36
N GLU A 215 -4.18 10.26 13.60
CA GLU A 215 -4.61 9.31 12.57
C GLU A 215 -6.03 9.67 12.11
N TYR A 216 -6.13 10.33 10.96
CA TYR A 216 -7.38 10.90 10.45
C TYR A 216 -8.08 10.00 9.43
N PHE A 217 -9.41 10.05 9.43
CA PHE A 217 -10.24 9.41 8.43
C PHE A 217 -11.55 10.15 8.20
N TYR A 218 -12.24 9.80 7.13
CA TYR A 218 -13.56 10.34 6.83
C TYR A 218 -14.66 9.33 7.13
N LEU A 219 -15.79 9.82 7.67
CA LEU A 219 -17.06 9.11 7.58
C LEU A 219 -17.92 9.76 6.50
N TRP A 220 -18.32 8.96 5.53
CA TRP A 220 -19.27 9.34 4.50
C TRP A 220 -20.38 8.28 4.43
N ASN A 221 -21.64 8.72 4.56
CA ASN A 221 -22.80 7.82 4.65
C ASN A 221 -22.67 6.73 5.73
N GLY A 222 -22.02 7.06 6.84
CA GLY A 222 -21.79 6.14 7.96
C GLY A 222 -20.72 5.08 7.72
N LYS A 223 -19.89 5.24 6.68
CA LYS A 223 -18.82 4.30 6.33
C LYS A 223 -17.45 4.98 6.41
N LEU A 224 -16.47 4.27 6.96
CA LEU A 224 -15.09 4.72 7.04
C LEU A 224 -14.42 4.77 5.66
N ILE A 225 -13.67 5.85 5.43
CA ILE A 225 -12.77 6.03 4.28
C ILE A 225 -11.43 6.49 4.83
N THR A 226 -10.36 5.74 4.55
CA THR A 226 -9.00 6.09 4.98
C THR A 226 -8.52 7.34 4.25
N TYR A 227 -7.78 8.19 4.96
CA TYR A 227 -7.19 9.40 4.37
C TYR A 227 -6.09 9.01 3.37
N GLY A 228 -6.11 9.62 2.17
CA GLY A 228 -5.15 9.31 1.10
C GLY A 228 -5.70 8.39 -0.01
N ASN A 229 -6.90 7.83 0.17
CA ASN A 229 -7.52 7.00 -0.86
C ASN A 229 -7.95 7.85 -2.07
N ARG A 230 -7.40 7.53 -3.26
CA ARG A 230 -7.76 8.15 -4.56
C ARG A 230 -8.97 7.49 -5.24
N ILE A 231 -9.34 6.29 -4.80
CA ILE A 231 -10.37 5.44 -5.41
C ILE A 231 -11.76 5.86 -4.96
N VAL A 232 -11.99 5.95 -3.63
CA VAL A 232 -13.30 6.37 -3.11
C VAL A 232 -13.41 7.89 -3.19
N LYS A 233 -13.90 8.37 -4.33
CA LYS A 233 -14.14 9.80 -4.58
C LYS A 233 -15.44 10.23 -3.89
N ILE A 234 -15.29 10.92 -2.76
CA ILE A 234 -16.41 11.61 -2.11
C ILE A 234 -16.78 12.83 -2.96
N PRO A 235 -18.04 12.96 -3.44
CA PRO A 235 -18.46 14.12 -4.22
C PRO A 235 -18.31 15.43 -3.44
N THR A 236 -17.84 16.48 -4.12
CA THR A 236 -17.81 17.83 -3.56
C THR A 236 -19.21 18.24 -3.10
N GLY A 237 -19.29 18.83 -1.91
CA GLY A 237 -20.56 19.28 -1.32
C GLY A 237 -21.30 18.21 -0.51
N ASP A 238 -20.96 16.93 -0.63
CA ASP A 238 -21.52 15.89 0.22
C ASP A 238 -21.09 16.10 1.67
N THR A 239 -21.98 15.83 2.61
CA THR A 239 -21.64 15.96 4.02
C THR A 239 -20.74 14.81 4.46
N ILE A 240 -19.59 15.17 5.01
CA ILE A 240 -18.61 14.27 5.61
C ILE A 240 -18.44 14.57 7.10
N GLN A 241 -17.86 13.62 7.81
CA GLN A 241 -17.25 13.87 9.11
C GLN A 241 -15.76 13.59 9.01
N VAL A 242 -14.94 14.52 9.49
CA VAL A 242 -13.50 14.27 9.71
C VAL A 242 -13.36 13.74 11.12
N CYS A 243 -12.75 12.58 11.23
CA CYS A 243 -12.56 11.87 12.48
C CYS A 243 -11.08 11.67 12.75
N GLU A 244 -10.71 11.69 14.03
CA GLU A 244 -9.37 11.39 14.52
C GLU A 244 -9.48 10.22 15.51
N LEU A 245 -8.66 9.19 15.32
CA LEU A 245 -8.55 8.10 16.30
C LEU A 245 -8.01 8.65 17.63
N LYS A 246 -8.56 8.19 18.75
CA LYS A 246 -8.07 8.59 20.07
C LYS A 246 -6.67 8.02 20.32
N ASP A 247 -5.83 8.78 21.03
CA ASP A 247 -4.45 8.38 21.35
C ASP A 247 -4.33 6.98 21.95
N ASP A 248 -5.25 6.59 22.84
CA ASP A 248 -5.23 5.28 23.48
C ASP A 248 -5.58 4.13 22.52
N VAL A 249 -6.33 4.43 21.46
CA VAL A 249 -6.64 3.51 20.36
C VAL A 249 -5.43 3.36 19.45
N VAL A 250 -4.81 4.47 19.04
CA VAL A 250 -3.56 4.47 18.27
C VAL A 250 -2.47 3.65 18.99
N SER A 251 -2.24 3.93 20.27
CA SER A 251 -1.29 3.16 21.08
C SER A 251 -1.62 1.67 21.20
N LYS A 252 -2.89 1.26 21.07
CA LYS A 252 -3.27 -0.17 21.06
C LYS A 252 -2.98 -0.80 19.69
N ILE A 253 -3.19 -0.06 18.60
CA ILE A 253 -2.90 -0.49 17.23
C ILE A 253 -1.41 -0.72 17.07
N GLU A 254 -0.60 0.24 17.51
CA GLU A 254 0.87 0.16 17.46
C GLU A 254 1.38 -1.05 18.24
N ARG A 255 0.97 -1.22 19.50
CA ARG A 255 1.37 -2.37 20.33
C ARG A 255 0.92 -3.72 19.79
N ALA A 256 -0.21 -3.79 19.09
CA ALA A 256 -0.64 -5.02 18.44
C ALA A 256 0.22 -5.36 17.20
N SER A 257 0.85 -4.33 16.62
CA SER A 257 1.69 -4.43 15.43
C SER A 257 3.18 -4.62 15.74
N GLU A 258 3.59 -4.54 17.02
CA GLU A 258 4.95 -4.86 17.50
C GLU A 258 5.21 -6.37 17.58
#